data_AF-A0A101MK18-F1
#
_entry.id   AF-A0A101MK18-F1
#
_cell.length_a   1.000
_cell.length_b   1.000
_cell.length_c   1.000
_cell.angle_alpha   90.00
_cell.angle_beta   90.00
_cell.angle_gamma   90.00
#
_symmetry.space_group_name_H-M   'P 1'
#
loop_
_entity.id
_entity.type
_entity.pdbx_description
1 polymer ?
#
loop_
_entity_poly.entity_id
_entity_poly.type
_entity_poly.pdbx_seq_one_letter_code
_entity_poly.pdbx_strand_id
1 'polypeptide(L)'
;MVFSRVFTRRVALARQSARPNIASRRTMIAAPGPNAGPLLERRADRELPNPNPTRKWLLTLPIFIIATGAGMLGIFNYQKSSSSIVNSTLYALRTSPRAREILGDEIYFAQQIPWISGEMNQLHGRINISFWVKGTKSQGKMRFHSIRPDRMSYFRTEEWSLETEDGTVVQLLDKDTDPFRKN
;
A
#
# COMPACT_ATOMS: atom_id res chain seq x y z
N MET A 1 -53.87 -37.92 -4.15
CA MET A 1 -52.49 -38.23 -3.73
C MET A 1 -51.67 -36.95 -3.80
N VAL A 2 -51.36 -36.34 -2.65
CA VAL A 2 -50.57 -35.11 -2.55
C VAL A 2 -49.27 -35.47 -1.83
N PHE A 3 -48.14 -35.42 -2.54
CA PHE A 3 -46.82 -35.65 -1.95
C PHE A 3 -46.24 -34.34 -1.42
N SER A 4 -46.16 -34.18 -0.10
CA SER A 4 -45.42 -33.11 0.55
C SER A 4 -43.92 -33.41 0.50
N ARG A 5 -43.12 -32.59 -0.19
CA ARG A 5 -41.66 -32.63 -0.08
C ARG A 5 -41.22 -31.80 1.12
N VAL A 6 -40.83 -32.48 2.20
CA VAL A 6 -40.16 -31.87 3.35
C VAL A 6 -38.69 -31.65 2.98
N PHE A 7 -38.30 -30.40 2.72
CA PHE A 7 -36.89 -30.02 2.62
C PHE A 7 -36.29 -29.89 4.02
N THR A 8 -35.50 -30.87 4.43
CA THR A 8 -34.72 -30.79 5.67
C THR A 8 -33.49 -29.91 5.43
N ARG A 9 -33.52 -28.66 5.89
CA ARG A 9 -32.33 -27.79 5.96
C ARG A 9 -31.37 -28.38 7.01
N ARG A 10 -30.28 -29.02 6.57
CA ARG A 10 -29.14 -29.30 7.45
C ARG A 10 -28.41 -27.97 7.70
N VAL A 11 -28.60 -27.42 8.90
CA VAL A 11 -27.80 -26.31 9.40
C VAL A 11 -26.39 -26.86 9.65
N ALA A 12 -25.46 -26.49 8.77
CA ALA A 12 -24.05 -26.75 9.01
C ALA A 12 -23.60 -25.91 10.21
N LEU A 13 -23.30 -26.58 11.32
CA LEU A 13 -22.61 -25.99 12.47
C LEU A 13 -21.24 -25.50 12.00
N ALA A 14 -21.15 -24.21 11.70
CA ALA A 14 -19.88 -23.54 11.50
C ALA A 14 -19.07 -23.69 12.80
N ARG A 15 -18.00 -24.48 12.74
CA ARG A 15 -16.99 -24.54 13.81
C ARG A 15 -16.42 -23.13 13.95
N GLN A 16 -16.88 -22.41 14.97
CA GLN A 16 -16.25 -21.16 15.39
C GLN A 16 -14.80 -21.50 15.74
N SER A 17 -13.85 -20.95 14.97
CA SER A 17 -12.44 -21.00 15.33
C SER A 17 -12.31 -20.31 16.69
N ALA A 18 -11.99 -21.08 17.73
CA ALA A 18 -11.65 -20.55 19.03
C ALA A 18 -10.44 -19.63 18.85
N ARG A 19 -10.70 -18.32 18.77
CA ARG A 19 -9.63 -17.32 18.86
C ARG A 19 -9.01 -17.54 20.23
N PRO A 20 -7.68 -17.77 20.34
CA PRO A 20 -7.06 -17.81 21.64
C PRO A 20 -7.35 -16.46 22.27
N ASN A 21 -8.08 -16.49 23.38
CA ASN A 21 -8.38 -15.31 24.17
C ASN A 21 -7.04 -14.89 24.78
N ILE A 22 -6.26 -14.09 24.04
CA ILE A 22 -5.08 -13.43 24.57
C ILE A 22 -5.62 -12.35 25.50
N ALA A 23 -6.06 -12.79 26.67
CA ALA A 23 -6.37 -11.91 27.78
C ALA A 23 -5.13 -11.05 27.97
N SER A 24 -5.28 -9.75 27.70
CA SER A 24 -4.26 -8.75 27.97
C SER A 24 -3.89 -8.86 29.44
N ARG A 25 -2.80 -9.58 29.75
CA ARG A 25 -2.24 -9.73 31.10
C ARG A 25 -1.60 -8.42 31.59
N ARG A 26 -2.15 -7.27 31.22
CA ARG A 26 -1.52 -5.98 31.55
C ARG A 26 -1.86 -5.45 32.93
N THR A 27 -2.87 -5.98 33.63
CA THR A 27 -3.21 -5.49 34.99
C THR A 27 -3.93 -6.51 35.87
N MET A 28 -3.72 -7.81 35.70
CA MET A 28 -4.14 -8.78 36.73
C MET A 28 -3.02 -8.97 37.74
N ILE A 29 -2.80 -7.94 38.57
CA ILE A 29 -2.10 -8.13 39.84
C ILE A 29 -3.14 -8.78 40.75
N ALA A 30 -2.93 -10.03 41.12
CA ALA A 30 -3.81 -10.71 42.06
C ALA A 30 -3.93 -9.87 43.34
N ALA A 31 -5.15 -9.77 43.88
CA ALA A 31 -5.35 -9.11 45.16
C ALA A 31 -4.40 -9.74 46.20
N PRO A 32 -3.65 -8.93 46.97
CA PRO A 32 -2.70 -9.44 47.94
C PRO A 32 -3.40 -10.42 48.90
N GLY A 33 -2.81 -11.60 49.08
CA GLY A 33 -3.33 -12.63 50.00
C GLY A 33 -3.27 -12.21 51.47
N PRO A 34 -3.85 -12.99 52.39
CA PRO A 34 -4.02 -12.62 53.81
C PRO A 34 -2.71 -12.31 54.58
N ASN A 35 -1.54 -12.72 54.06
CA ASN A 35 -0.20 -12.37 54.60
C ASN A 35 0.61 -11.44 53.68
N ALA A 36 0.05 -11.02 52.54
CA ALA A 36 0.62 -10.00 51.70
C ALA A 36 0.29 -8.65 52.34
N GLY A 37 1.19 -8.23 53.23
CA GLY A 37 1.08 -6.98 53.98
C GLY A 37 0.78 -5.77 53.07
N PRO A 38 0.36 -4.65 53.67
CA PRO A 38 -0.16 -3.51 52.91
C PRO A 38 0.82 -3.13 51.81
N LEU A 39 0.33 -2.89 50.59
CA LEU A 39 1.16 -2.31 49.52
C LEU A 39 1.74 -0.94 49.92
N LEU A 40 1.24 -0.38 51.03
CA LEU A 40 1.66 0.87 51.67
C LEU A 40 2.68 0.68 52.81
N GLU A 41 2.94 -0.56 53.25
CA GLU A 41 3.93 -0.82 54.30
C GLU A 41 5.27 -1.22 53.65
N ARG A 42 6.28 -0.36 53.82
CA ARG A 42 7.63 -0.57 53.33
C ARG A 42 8.35 -1.60 54.21
N ARG A 43 8.09 -2.87 53.96
CA ARG A 43 8.81 -3.99 54.56
C ARG A 43 10.27 -4.02 54.10
N ALA A 44 11.20 -3.97 55.06
CA ALA A 44 12.65 -3.95 54.80
C ALA A 44 13.21 -5.31 54.34
N ASP A 45 12.46 -6.38 54.60
CA ASP A 45 12.68 -7.79 54.22
C ASP A 45 12.22 -8.12 52.79
N ARG A 46 11.69 -7.14 52.04
CA ARG A 46 11.28 -7.32 50.64
C ARG A 46 12.49 -7.17 49.71
N GLU A 47 12.83 -8.24 48.99
CA GLU A 47 13.82 -8.17 47.92
C GLU A 47 13.41 -7.11 46.88
N LEU A 48 14.38 -6.26 46.51
CA LEU A 48 14.18 -5.26 45.48
C LEU A 48 13.91 -5.95 44.14
N PRO A 49 12.98 -5.44 43.30
CA PRO A 49 12.83 -5.92 41.94
C PRO A 49 14.19 -5.91 41.24
N ASN A 50 14.56 -7.04 40.65
CA ASN A 50 15.85 -7.16 39.98
C ASN A 50 15.93 -6.11 38.85
N PRO A 51 16.89 -5.17 38.90
CA PRO A 51 17.02 -4.09 37.92
C PRO A 51 17.56 -4.58 36.57
N ASN A 52 17.86 -5.88 36.40
CA ASN A 52 18.27 -6.48 35.15
C ASN A 52 17.05 -6.99 34.37
N PRO A 53 16.40 -6.17 33.53
CA PRO A 53 15.29 -6.64 32.70
C PRO A 53 15.80 -7.72 31.74
N THR A 54 15.06 -8.81 31.62
CA THR A 54 15.32 -9.80 30.57
C THR A 54 15.24 -9.10 29.21
N ARG A 55 16.21 -9.32 28.32
CA ARG A 55 16.36 -8.66 27.01
C ARG A 55 15.28 -9.05 25.97
N LYS A 56 14.08 -9.43 26.42
CA LYS A 56 12.93 -9.89 25.62
C LYS A 56 12.49 -8.87 24.58
N TRP A 57 12.73 -7.57 24.79
CA TRP A 57 12.45 -6.53 23.80
C TRP A 57 13.23 -6.70 22.49
N LEU A 58 14.44 -7.29 22.53
CA LEU A 58 15.17 -7.62 21.29
C LEU A 58 14.45 -8.64 20.43
N LEU A 59 13.63 -9.53 21.00
CA LEU A 59 12.84 -10.48 20.23
C LEU A 59 11.67 -9.77 19.52
N THR A 60 11.12 -8.71 20.12
CA THR A 60 10.02 -7.93 19.54
C THR A 60 10.50 -6.83 18.59
N LEU A 61 11.77 -6.42 18.68
CA LEU A 61 12.34 -5.34 17.88
C LEU A 61 12.27 -5.61 16.35
N PRO A 62 12.61 -6.82 15.83
CA PRO A 62 12.47 -7.11 14.41
C PRO A 62 11.03 -6.98 13.92
N ILE A 63 10.06 -7.47 14.70
CA ILE A 63 8.63 -7.37 14.36
C ILE A 63 8.21 -5.91 14.27
N PHE A 64 8.64 -5.08 15.23
CA PHE A 64 8.38 -3.65 15.22
C PHE A 64 8.98 -2.97 13.97
N ILE A 65 10.25 -3.23 13.67
CA ILE A 65 10.92 -2.64 12.50
C ILE A 65 10.21 -3.06 11.20
N ILE A 66 9.81 -4.33 11.07
CA ILE A 66 9.08 -4.82 9.89
C ILE A 66 7.71 -4.13 9.78
N ALA A 67 6.94 -4.07 10.87
CA ALA A 67 5.62 -3.45 10.88
C ALA A 67 5.70 -1.94 10.54
N THR A 68 6.61 -1.22 11.17
CA THR A 68 6.84 0.22 10.91
C THR A 68 7.37 0.44 9.49
N GLY A 69 8.32 -0.38 9.03
CA GLY A 69 8.86 -0.31 7.68
C GLY A 69 7.80 -0.56 6.62
N ALA A 70 6.95 -1.57 6.80
CA ALA A 70 5.84 -1.86 5.91
C ALA A 70 4.83 -0.69 5.87
N GLY A 71 4.49 -0.13 7.04
CA GLY A 71 3.62 1.04 7.12
C GLY A 71 4.20 2.26 6.41
N MET A 72 5.51 2.51 6.58
CA MET A 72 6.22 3.60 5.92
C MET A 72 6.21 3.46 4.40
N LEU A 73 6.49 2.26 3.87
CA LEU A 73 6.41 1.98 2.44
C LEU A 73 4.99 2.19 1.89
N GLY A 74 3.98 1.76 2.63
CA GLY A 74 2.57 1.98 2.28
C GLY A 74 2.21 3.46 2.18
N ILE A 75 2.61 4.26 3.17
CA ILE A 75 2.34 5.71 3.20
C ILE A 75 3.05 6.43 2.04
N PHE A 76 4.33 6.13 1.78
CA PHE A 76 5.05 6.74 0.67
C PHE A 76 4.46 6.35 -0.68
N ASN A 77 4.03 5.10 -0.84
CA ASN A 77 3.35 4.69 -2.06
C ASN A 77 2.00 5.40 -2.23
N TYR A 78 1.23 5.55 -1.15
CA TYR A 78 -0.03 6.29 -1.18
C TYR A 78 0.18 7.74 -1.61
N GLN A 79 1.17 8.44 -1.01
CA GLN A 79 1.54 9.81 -1.41
C GLN A 79 1.90 9.90 -2.90
N LYS A 80 2.65 8.93 -3.43
CA LYS A 80 2.96 8.86 -4.86
C LYS A 80 1.69 8.66 -5.70
N SER A 81 0.82 7.72 -5.33
CA SER A 81 -0.42 7.44 -6.09
C SER A 81 -1.41 8.58 -6.09
N SER A 82 -1.46 9.38 -5.01
CA SER A 82 -2.33 10.54 -4.88
C SER A 82 -1.71 11.83 -5.43
N SER A 83 -0.54 11.75 -6.07
CA SER A 83 0.13 12.91 -6.64
C SER A 83 -0.57 13.45 -7.89
N SER A 84 -0.45 14.77 -8.11
CA SER A 84 -1.03 15.43 -9.28
C SER A 84 -0.49 14.85 -10.60
N ILE A 85 0.79 14.50 -10.66
CA ILE A 85 1.41 13.90 -11.84
C ILE A 85 0.76 12.56 -12.20
N VAL A 86 0.58 11.67 -11.23
CA VAL A 86 -0.07 10.37 -11.48
C VAL A 86 -1.51 10.56 -11.98
N ASN A 87 -2.28 11.45 -11.34
CA ASN A 87 -3.64 11.73 -11.78
C ASN A 87 -3.70 12.36 -13.18
N SER A 88 -2.78 13.28 -13.50
CA SER A 88 -2.71 13.93 -14.81
C SER A 88 -2.32 12.96 -15.93
N THR A 89 -1.34 12.09 -15.69
CA THR A 89 -0.93 11.07 -16.66
C THR A 89 -2.00 10.01 -16.85
N LEU A 90 -2.71 9.61 -15.79
CA LEU A 90 -3.86 8.72 -15.90
C LEU A 90 -5.01 9.38 -16.69
N TYR A 91 -5.26 10.67 -16.50
CA TYR A 91 -6.23 11.40 -17.29
C TYR A 91 -5.83 11.48 -18.77
N ALA A 92 -4.56 11.76 -19.05
CA ALA A 92 -4.03 11.79 -20.41
C ALA A 92 -4.17 10.43 -21.12
N LEU A 93 -4.02 9.31 -20.39
CA LEU A 93 -4.31 7.97 -20.94
C LEU A 93 -5.78 7.81 -21.33
N ARG A 94 -6.71 8.33 -20.52
CA ARG A 94 -8.16 8.24 -20.78
C ARG A 94 -8.59 9.01 -22.01
N THR A 95 -7.92 10.12 -22.31
CA THR A 95 -8.25 10.97 -23.46
C THR A 95 -7.49 10.57 -24.73
N SER A 96 -6.33 9.91 -24.60
CA SER A 96 -5.53 9.46 -25.74
C SER A 96 -6.28 8.44 -26.61
N PRO A 97 -6.49 8.70 -27.92
CA PRO A 97 -7.09 7.73 -28.84
C PRO A 97 -6.28 6.43 -28.91
N ARG A 98 -4.95 6.55 -28.99
CA ARG A 98 -4.04 5.40 -29.13
C ARG A 98 -4.07 4.49 -27.91
N ALA A 99 -4.13 5.06 -26.71
CA ALA A 99 -4.25 4.28 -25.48
C ALA A 99 -5.61 3.57 -25.40
N ARG A 100 -6.70 4.22 -25.82
CA ARG A 100 -8.05 3.63 -25.83
C ARG A 100 -8.21 2.51 -26.86
N GLU A 101 -7.53 2.59 -28.00
CA GLU A 101 -7.53 1.49 -28.98
C GLU A 101 -7.04 0.18 -28.33
N ILE A 102 -5.98 0.29 -27.51
CA ILE A 102 -5.27 -0.83 -26.87
C ILE A 102 -5.98 -1.29 -25.59
N LEU A 103 -6.17 -0.38 -24.63
CA LEU A 103 -6.71 -0.69 -23.29
C LEU A 103 -8.24 -0.77 -23.28
N GLY A 104 -8.90 -0.13 -24.24
CA GLY A 104 -10.34 0.08 -24.26
C GLY A 104 -10.76 1.36 -23.54
N ASP A 105 -12.01 1.40 -23.15
CA ASP A 105 -12.62 2.50 -22.40
C ASP A 105 -12.37 2.35 -20.89
N GLU A 106 -12.79 3.36 -20.12
CA GLU A 106 -12.76 3.33 -18.65
C GLU A 106 -11.40 2.94 -18.04
N ILE A 107 -10.33 3.66 -18.39
CA ILE A 107 -8.99 3.36 -17.91
C ILE A 107 -8.84 3.74 -16.42
N TYR A 108 -8.55 2.76 -15.57
CA TYR A 108 -8.27 2.92 -14.14
C TYR A 108 -6.92 2.30 -13.77
N PHE A 109 -6.53 2.43 -12.51
CA PHE A 109 -5.46 1.61 -11.97
C PHE A 109 -5.84 0.13 -12.03
N ALA A 110 -4.88 -0.75 -12.32
CA ALA A 110 -5.14 -2.19 -12.39
C ALA A 110 -5.49 -2.80 -11.02
N GLN A 111 -5.10 -2.14 -9.93
CA GLN A 111 -5.26 -2.62 -8.56
C GLN A 111 -5.87 -1.51 -7.69
N GLN A 112 -6.61 -1.90 -6.65
CA GLN A 112 -7.21 -0.95 -5.69
C GLN A 112 -6.15 -0.13 -4.92
N ILE A 113 -5.01 -0.77 -4.60
CA ILE A 113 -3.84 -0.10 -4.02
C ILE A 113 -2.74 -0.12 -5.10
N PRO A 114 -2.67 0.91 -5.97
CA PRO A 114 -1.71 0.92 -7.06
C PRO A 114 -0.29 1.10 -6.54
N TRP A 115 0.62 0.23 -6.97
CA TRP A 115 2.04 0.38 -6.66
C TRP A 115 2.73 1.26 -7.70
N ILE A 116 3.18 2.46 -7.28
CA ILE A 116 3.87 3.42 -8.14
C ILE A 116 5.37 3.25 -7.98
N SER A 117 6.02 2.66 -8.99
CA SER A 117 7.46 2.42 -9.00
C SER A 117 8.21 3.60 -9.60
N GLY A 118 9.43 3.83 -9.13
CA GLY A 118 10.34 4.84 -9.68
C GLY A 118 10.48 6.12 -8.84
N GLU A 119 11.19 7.10 -9.40
CA GLU A 119 11.51 8.38 -8.78
C GLU A 119 10.36 9.37 -9.00
N MET A 120 9.86 9.94 -7.90
CA MET A 120 8.92 11.05 -7.90
C MET A 120 9.53 12.22 -7.13
N ASN A 121 10.37 13.00 -7.80
CA ASN A 121 11.03 14.16 -7.21
C ASN A 121 10.60 15.44 -7.93
N GLN A 122 9.42 15.91 -7.55
CA GLN A 122 8.81 17.11 -8.13
C GLN A 122 9.66 18.36 -7.89
N LEU A 123 10.30 18.47 -6.72
CA LEU A 123 11.13 19.62 -6.35
C LEU A 123 12.34 19.76 -7.26
N HIS A 124 13.08 18.67 -7.46
CA HIS A 124 14.24 18.65 -8.37
C HIS A 124 13.82 18.43 -9.83
N GLY A 125 12.51 18.33 -10.09
CA GLY A 125 11.96 18.16 -11.42
C GLY A 125 12.37 16.87 -12.13
N ARG A 126 12.64 15.80 -11.37
CA ARG A 126 12.95 14.47 -11.91
C ARG A 126 11.79 13.54 -11.61
N ILE A 127 11.14 13.08 -12.65
CA ILE A 127 9.96 12.23 -12.56
C ILE A 127 10.19 11.06 -13.50
N ASN A 128 10.35 9.87 -12.95
CA ASN A 128 10.42 8.64 -13.71
C ASN A 128 9.58 7.61 -12.98
N ILE A 129 8.34 7.46 -13.42
CA ILE A 129 7.36 6.60 -12.77
C ILE A 129 6.82 5.54 -13.71
N SER A 130 6.43 4.42 -13.13
CA SER A 130 5.66 3.41 -13.82
C SER A 130 4.60 2.79 -12.91
N PHE A 131 3.45 2.50 -13.48
CA PHE A 131 2.35 1.85 -12.78
C PHE A 131 1.42 1.12 -13.73
N TRP A 132 0.70 0.14 -13.18
CA TRP A 132 -0.24 -0.69 -13.91
C TRP A 132 -1.60 -0.02 -14.04
N VAL A 133 -2.12 -0.03 -15.26
CA VAL A 133 -3.44 0.48 -15.64
C VAL A 133 -4.26 -0.63 -16.29
N LYS A 134 -5.57 -0.54 -16.18
CA LYS A 134 -6.52 -1.48 -16.76
C LYS A 134 -7.66 -0.71 -17.40
N GLY A 135 -8.00 -1.07 -18.63
CA GLY A 135 -9.23 -0.64 -19.30
C GLY A 135 -10.20 -1.80 -19.51
N THR A 136 -11.22 -1.59 -20.33
CA THR A 136 -12.23 -2.62 -20.63
C THR A 136 -11.72 -3.79 -21.45
N LYS A 137 -10.72 -3.58 -22.32
CA LYS A 137 -10.19 -4.62 -23.21
C LYS A 137 -8.98 -5.34 -22.64
N SER A 138 -8.03 -4.58 -22.09
CA SER A 138 -6.74 -5.12 -21.65
C SER A 138 -6.16 -4.29 -20.50
N GLN A 139 -5.08 -4.81 -19.90
CA GLN A 139 -4.26 -4.08 -18.95
C GLN A 139 -2.86 -3.83 -19.52
N GLY A 140 -2.16 -2.87 -18.93
CA GLY A 140 -0.82 -2.52 -19.36
C GLY A 140 -0.06 -1.73 -18.30
N LYS A 141 1.23 -1.62 -18.47
CA LYS A 141 2.11 -0.84 -17.61
C LYS A 141 2.43 0.47 -18.32
N MET A 142 1.95 1.58 -17.76
CA MET A 142 2.31 2.90 -18.26
C MET A 142 3.63 3.33 -17.63
N ARG A 143 4.47 3.95 -18.44
CA ARG A 143 5.73 4.58 -18.03
C ARG A 143 5.74 6.05 -18.45
N PHE A 144 6.15 6.90 -17.52
CA PHE A 144 6.24 8.33 -17.72
C PHE A 144 7.57 8.84 -17.19
N HIS A 145 8.34 9.48 -18.06
CA HIS A 145 9.61 10.11 -17.74
C HIS A 145 9.56 11.59 -18.15
N SER A 146 9.73 12.47 -17.18
CA SER A 146 9.88 13.90 -17.39
C SER A 146 11.01 14.47 -16.54
N ILE A 147 11.77 15.38 -17.15
CA ILE A 147 12.87 16.09 -16.51
C ILE A 147 12.71 17.60 -16.66
N ARG A 148 13.20 18.34 -15.67
CA ARG A 148 13.38 19.78 -15.72
C ARG A 148 14.85 20.10 -15.44
N PRO A 149 15.65 20.38 -16.48
CA PRO A 149 17.11 20.52 -16.35
C PRO A 149 17.55 21.67 -15.44
N ASP A 150 16.86 22.81 -15.53
CA ASP A 150 17.15 24.00 -14.72
C ASP A 150 15.90 24.49 -13.98
N ARG A 151 16.07 25.20 -12.86
CA ARG A 151 14.96 25.73 -12.04
C ARG A 151 14.04 26.65 -12.83
N MET A 152 14.59 27.40 -13.80
CA MET A 152 13.82 28.31 -14.66
C MET A 152 13.30 27.65 -15.93
N SER A 153 13.69 26.41 -16.20
CA SER A 153 13.27 25.68 -17.40
C SER A 153 11.91 25.02 -17.23
N TYR A 154 11.22 24.80 -18.36
CA TYR A 154 9.99 24.02 -18.40
C TYR A 154 10.29 22.52 -18.24
N PHE A 155 9.30 21.79 -17.73
CA PHE A 155 9.32 20.33 -17.77
C PHE A 155 9.29 19.84 -19.21
N ARG A 156 10.16 18.88 -19.51
CA ARG A 156 10.21 18.18 -20.80
C ARG A 156 9.82 16.74 -20.55
N THR A 157 8.87 16.24 -21.34
CA THR A 157 8.49 14.82 -21.29
C THR A 157 9.39 14.07 -22.25
N GLU A 158 10.25 13.18 -21.73
CA GLU A 158 11.14 12.37 -22.54
C GLU A 158 10.46 11.08 -23.00
N GLU A 159 9.69 10.48 -22.10
CA GLU A 159 9.02 9.21 -22.35
C GLU A 159 7.58 9.27 -21.85
N TRP A 160 6.65 8.88 -22.72
CA TRP A 160 5.31 8.50 -22.32
C TRP A 160 4.90 7.31 -23.17
N SER A 161 4.92 6.13 -22.54
CA SER A 161 4.77 4.84 -23.22
C SER A 161 3.83 3.92 -22.44
N LEU A 162 3.22 3.00 -23.16
CA LEU A 162 2.35 1.96 -22.62
C LEU A 162 2.85 0.59 -23.07
N GLU A 163 3.23 -0.24 -22.12
CA GLU A 163 3.62 -1.63 -22.33
C GLU A 163 2.39 -2.52 -22.12
N THR A 164 1.99 -3.28 -23.14
CA THR A 164 0.88 -4.25 -23.04
C THR A 164 1.32 -5.51 -22.31
N GLU A 165 0.37 -6.37 -21.91
CA GLU A 165 0.68 -7.69 -21.33
C GLU A 165 1.53 -8.58 -22.24
N ASP A 166 1.40 -8.39 -23.56
CA ASP A 166 2.16 -9.10 -24.57
C ASP A 166 3.62 -8.60 -24.70
N GLY A 167 4.01 -7.59 -23.91
CA GLY A 167 5.35 -6.99 -23.94
C GLY A 167 5.55 -5.99 -25.08
N THR A 168 4.50 -5.64 -25.83
CA THR A 168 4.59 -4.63 -26.88
C THR A 168 4.57 -3.24 -26.25
N VAL A 169 5.65 -2.48 -26.45
CA VAL A 169 5.75 -1.10 -25.97
C VAL A 169 5.27 -0.15 -27.06
N VAL A 170 4.20 0.58 -26.75
CA VAL A 170 3.63 1.61 -27.63
C VAL A 170 3.96 2.98 -27.07
N GLN A 171 4.67 3.79 -27.86
CA GLN A 171 4.92 5.18 -27.51
C GLN A 171 3.63 6.00 -27.72
N LEU A 172 3.20 6.71 -26.68
CA LEU A 172 2.04 7.60 -26.68
C LEU A 172 2.41 9.07 -26.86
N LEU A 173 3.69 9.40 -26.70
CA LEU A 173 4.21 10.73 -27.00
C LEU A 173 4.40 10.90 -28.50
N ASP A 174 3.54 11.71 -29.12
CA ASP A 174 3.72 12.14 -30.51
C ASP A 174 4.93 13.07 -30.64
N LYS A 175 5.81 12.79 -31.60
CA LYS A 175 7.03 13.59 -31.82
C LYS A 175 6.75 15.03 -32.26
N ASP A 176 5.61 15.25 -32.91
CA ASP A 176 5.23 16.55 -33.50
C ASP A 176 4.46 17.45 -32.52
N THR A 177 4.03 16.91 -31.37
CA THR A 177 3.16 17.61 -30.41
C THR A 177 3.93 18.22 -29.25
N ASP A 178 5.26 18.06 -29.18
CA ASP A 178 6.07 18.73 -28.15
C ASP A 178 6.40 20.18 -28.56
N PRO A 179 5.74 21.21 -27.99
CA PRO A 179 5.96 22.60 -28.37
C PRO A 179 7.37 23.11 -27.98
N PHE A 180 8.14 22.34 -27.22
CA PHE A 180 9.46 22.73 -26.72
C PHE A 180 10.62 21.97 -27.38
N ARG A 181 10.34 20.97 -28.23
CA ARG A 181 11.37 20.27 -28.99
C ARG A 181 11.71 21.08 -30.24
N LYS A 182 12.69 21.98 -30.12
CA LYS A 182 13.30 22.62 -31.31
C LYS A 182 14.09 21.57 -32.08
N ASN A 183 13.78 21.42 -33.37
CA ASN A 183 14.59 20.68 -34.35
C ASN A 183 16.01 21.24 -34.43
#